data_AF-A0A1S1T5U8-F1
#
_entry.id   AF-A0A1S1T5U8-F1
#
_cell.length_a   1.000
_cell.length_b   1.000
_cell.length_c   1.000
_cell.angle_alpha   90.00
_cell.angle_beta   90.00
_cell.angle_gamma   90.00
#
_symmetry.space_group_name_H-M   'P 1'
#
loop_
_entity.id
_entity.type
_entity.pdbx_description
1 polymer ?
#
loop_
_entity_poly.entity_id
_entity_poly.type
_entity_poly.pdbx_seq_one_letter_code
_entity_poly.pdbx_strand_id
1 'polypeptide(L)'
;MNRKWGVTVIVGGSIVAYSLSRLFEVPAMHVGVCDTTVPSEQYQKTVEFLDSIIQLGLTLATGLIGLGAALMIGLQGSLRMTPWNVTFLAGSIICLAQAILYGIWWKAGVANLWFNECWEKIDADFLQYRYSTSYEFFMLGILLIGVLVVSIALQRVGEAPATGGGSHA
;
A
#
# COMPACT_ATOMS: atom_id res chain seq x y z
N MET A 1 -15.34 12.44 26.27
CA MET A 1 -14.21 12.12 25.38
C MET A 1 -14.73 12.05 23.95
N ASN A 2 -14.26 12.95 23.07
CA ASN A 2 -14.92 13.33 21.82
C ASN A 2 -15.09 12.15 20.84
N ARG A 3 -16.34 11.87 20.45
CA ARG A 3 -16.76 10.84 19.47
C ARG A 3 -15.93 10.80 18.18
N LYS A 4 -15.33 11.94 17.78
CA LYS A 4 -14.44 12.06 16.62
C LYS A 4 -13.08 11.36 16.80
N TRP A 5 -12.52 11.36 18.01
CA TRP A 5 -11.27 10.66 18.32
C TRP A 5 -11.47 9.14 18.43
N GLY A 6 -12.65 8.70 18.87
CA GLY A 6 -12.98 7.28 18.94
C GLY A 6 -12.90 6.60 17.56
N VAL A 7 -13.43 7.23 16.51
CA VAL A 7 -13.42 6.65 15.16
C VAL A 7 -12.00 6.64 14.57
N THR A 8 -11.20 7.68 14.79
CA THR A 8 -9.78 7.75 14.41
C THR A 8 -8.97 6.61 15.03
N VAL A 9 -9.17 6.34 16.32
CA VAL A 9 -8.48 5.24 17.02
C VAL A 9 -8.95 3.88 16.54
N ILE A 10 -10.25 3.71 16.27
CA ILE A 10 -10.78 2.43 15.75
C ILE A 10 -10.25 2.14 14.35
N VAL A 11 -10.33 3.09 13.42
CA VAL A 11 -9.90 2.89 12.03
C VAL A 11 -8.38 2.78 11.94
N GLY A 12 -7.64 3.70 12.56
CA GLY A 12 -6.18 3.65 12.58
C GLY A 12 -5.65 2.42 13.32
N GLY A 13 -6.28 2.07 14.45
CA GLY A 13 -5.95 0.86 15.21
C GLY A 13 -6.22 -0.42 14.43
N SER A 14 -7.30 -0.47 13.65
CA SER A 14 -7.61 -1.63 12.79
C SER A 14 -6.59 -1.80 11.67
N ILE A 15 -6.16 -0.70 11.03
CA ILE A 15 -5.12 -0.73 9.99
C ILE A 15 -3.80 -1.22 10.59
N VAL A 16 -3.40 -0.69 11.74
CA VAL A 16 -2.15 -1.09 12.42
C VAL A 16 -2.23 -2.53 12.93
N ALA A 17 -3.36 -2.96 13.49
CA ALA A 17 -3.56 -4.33 13.95
C ALA A 17 -3.53 -5.32 12.78
N TYR A 18 -4.20 -5.01 11.66
CA TYR A 18 -4.15 -5.82 10.45
C TYR A 18 -2.72 -5.92 9.91
N SER A 19 -2.05 -4.76 9.82
CA SER A 19 -0.64 -4.64 9.43
C SER A 19 0.30 -5.50 10.27
N LEU A 20 0.09 -5.54 11.58
CA LEU A 20 0.86 -6.37 12.52
C LEU A 20 0.51 -7.85 12.40
N SER A 21 -0.77 -8.21 12.26
CA SER A 21 -1.18 -9.61 12.15
C SER A 21 -0.50 -10.33 10.98
N ARG A 22 -0.41 -9.66 9.82
CA ARG A 22 0.26 -10.21 8.62
C ARG A 22 1.76 -10.43 8.79
N LEU A 23 2.42 -9.63 9.64
CA LEU A 23 3.83 -9.80 10.01
C LEU A 23 4.06 -11.04 10.88
N PHE A 24 3.07 -11.44 11.70
CA PHE A 24 3.16 -12.64 12.53
C PHE A 24 2.72 -13.92 11.81
N GLU A 25 1.89 -13.81 10.77
CA GLU A 25 1.43 -14.94 9.94
C GLU A 25 2.45 -15.42 8.89
N VAL A 26 3.65 -14.85 8.85
CA VAL A 26 4.64 -15.14 7.80
C VAL A 26 5.00 -16.64 7.83
N PRO A 27 4.71 -17.40 6.74
CA PRO A 27 5.03 -18.82 6.69
C PRO A 27 6.55 -19.05 6.75
N ALA A 28 6.95 -20.18 7.34
CA ALA A 28 8.34 -20.53 7.58
C ALA A 28 9.19 -20.48 6.29
N MET A 29 10.38 -19.89 6.38
CA MET A 29 11.30 -19.64 5.25
C MET A 29 12.07 -20.89 4.78
N HIS A 30 11.51 -22.10 4.94
CA HIS A 30 12.22 -23.33 4.60
C HIS A 30 12.08 -23.64 3.11
N VAL A 31 13.14 -23.34 2.36
CA VAL A 31 13.35 -23.90 1.02
C VAL A 31 13.81 -25.35 1.25
N GLY A 32 12.90 -26.30 1.08
CA GLY A 32 13.24 -27.73 1.10
C GLY A 32 14.19 -28.11 -0.04
N VAL A 33 14.62 -29.38 -0.08
CA VAL A 33 15.44 -29.92 -1.18
C VAL A 33 14.73 -29.69 -2.52
N CYS A 34 15.45 -29.14 -3.52
CA CYS A 34 14.89 -28.77 -4.82
C CYS A 34 15.49 -29.61 -5.95
N ASP A 35 14.72 -29.82 -7.01
CA ASP A 35 15.19 -30.46 -8.24
C ASP A 35 15.68 -29.39 -9.23
N THR A 36 16.96 -29.45 -9.60
CA THR A 36 17.61 -28.50 -10.51
C THR A 36 17.38 -28.83 -11.99
N THR A 37 16.67 -29.93 -12.30
CA THR A 37 16.41 -30.36 -13.68
C THR A 37 15.23 -29.65 -14.34
N VAL A 38 14.49 -28.81 -13.60
CA VAL A 38 13.31 -28.12 -14.10
C VAL A 38 13.69 -26.95 -15.02
N PRO A 39 13.12 -26.83 -16.23
CA PRO A 39 13.46 -25.76 -17.17
C PRO A 39 13.09 -24.37 -16.62
N SER A 40 14.09 -23.49 -16.54
CA SER A 40 14.02 -22.17 -15.90
C SER A 40 13.38 -21.08 -16.78
N GLU A 41 13.33 -21.25 -18.10
CA GLU A 41 12.93 -20.20 -19.05
C GLU A 41 11.48 -19.73 -18.84
N GLN A 42 10.56 -20.64 -18.53
CA GLN A 42 9.15 -20.31 -18.32
C GLN A 42 8.94 -19.52 -17.00
N TYR A 43 9.76 -19.82 -15.99
CA TYR A 43 9.73 -19.12 -14.71
C TYR A 43 10.42 -17.75 -14.78
N GLN A 44 11.49 -17.61 -15.56
CA GLN A 44 12.17 -16.34 -15.78
C GLN A 44 11.24 -15.26 -16.34
N LYS A 45 10.45 -15.57 -17.38
CA LYS A 45 9.49 -14.60 -17.94
C LYS A 45 8.41 -14.19 -16.95
N THR A 46 7.95 -15.15 -16.13
CA THR A 46 6.94 -14.90 -15.10
C THR A 46 7.51 -13.99 -14.01
N VAL A 47 8.75 -14.25 -13.58
CA VAL A 47 9.46 -13.37 -12.63
C VAL A 47 9.66 -11.97 -13.18
N GLU A 48 10.13 -11.82 -14.41
CA GLU A 48 10.34 -10.51 -15.03
C GLU A 48 9.05 -9.69 -15.05
N PHE A 49 7.93 -10.34 -15.38
CA PHE A 49 6.63 -9.69 -15.36
C PHE A 49 6.20 -9.29 -13.94
N LEU A 50 6.31 -10.19 -12.96
CA LEU A 50 5.97 -9.89 -11.56
C LEU A 50 6.91 -8.81 -10.97
N ASP A 51 8.18 -8.83 -11.34
CA ASP A 51 9.19 -7.86 -10.92
C ASP A 51 8.88 -6.46 -11.44
N SER A 52 8.44 -6.36 -12.71
CA SER A 52 7.96 -5.13 -13.33
C SER A 52 6.74 -4.56 -12.60
N ILE A 53 5.76 -5.41 -12.24
CA ILE A 53 4.57 -4.99 -11.47
C ILE A 53 4.97 -4.48 -10.09
N ILE A 54 5.84 -5.21 -9.38
CA ILE A 54 6.31 -4.76 -8.06
C ILE A 54 7.09 -3.46 -8.20
N GLN A 55 7.94 -3.30 -9.21
CA GLN A 55 8.69 -2.07 -9.42
C GLN A 55 7.77 -0.89 -9.70
N LEU A 56 6.74 -1.07 -10.53
CA LEU A 56 5.70 -0.06 -10.74
C LEU A 56 4.99 0.27 -9.44
N GLY A 57 4.60 -0.74 -8.66
CA GLY A 57 3.97 -0.58 -7.34
C GLY A 57 4.85 0.19 -6.36
N LEU A 58 6.15 -0.11 -6.32
CA LEU A 58 7.16 0.59 -5.52
C LEU A 58 7.28 2.05 -5.94
N THR A 59 7.40 2.34 -7.22
CA THR A 59 7.50 3.71 -7.75
C THR A 59 6.23 4.52 -7.48
N LEU A 60 5.05 3.93 -7.67
CA LEU A 60 3.78 4.59 -7.38
C LEU A 60 3.63 4.83 -5.87
N ALA A 61 3.93 3.83 -5.04
CA ALA A 61 3.85 3.93 -3.58
C ALA A 61 4.78 5.02 -3.04
N THR A 62 6.04 5.03 -3.47
CA THR A 62 7.03 6.05 -3.10
C THR A 62 6.62 7.44 -3.58
N GLY A 63 6.13 7.56 -4.81
CA GLY A 63 5.59 8.82 -5.35
C GLY A 63 4.40 9.35 -4.54
N LEU A 64 3.46 8.48 -4.18
CA LEU A 64 2.29 8.82 -3.37
C LEU A 64 2.66 9.18 -1.92
N ILE A 65 3.63 8.49 -1.33
CA ILE A 65 4.18 8.86 -0.01
C ILE A 65 4.84 10.26 -0.10
N GLY A 66 5.65 10.50 -1.13
CA GLY A 66 6.29 11.80 -1.37
C GLY A 66 5.28 12.93 -1.55
N LEU A 67 4.21 12.68 -2.32
CA LEU A 67 3.11 13.62 -2.50
C LEU A 67 2.33 13.86 -1.20
N GLY A 68 2.09 12.81 -0.41
CA GLY A 68 1.48 12.90 0.91
C GLY A 68 2.32 13.71 1.91
N ALA A 69 3.65 13.52 1.91
CA ALA A 69 4.57 14.31 2.71
C ALA A 69 4.62 15.78 2.27
N ALA A 70 4.65 16.03 0.96
CA ALA A 70 4.59 17.38 0.40
C ALA A 70 3.28 18.09 0.75
N LEU A 71 2.15 17.38 0.72
CA LEU A 71 0.87 17.90 1.19
C LEU A 71 0.92 18.22 2.69
N MET A 72 1.45 17.35 3.54
CA MET A 72 1.57 17.61 4.98
C MET A 72 2.42 18.85 5.30
N ILE A 73 3.52 19.05 4.58
CA ILE A 73 4.40 20.21 4.74
C ILE A 73 3.73 21.47 4.17
N GLY A 74 3.14 21.40 2.97
CA GLY A 74 2.48 22.53 2.31
C GLY A 74 1.15 22.96 2.94
N LEU A 75 0.43 22.04 3.60
CA LEU A 75 -0.85 22.33 4.28
C LEU A 75 -0.69 23.19 5.54
N GLN A 76 0.52 23.37 6.07
CA GLN A 76 0.76 24.18 7.28
C GLN A 76 0.32 25.65 7.14
N GLY A 77 0.05 26.14 5.92
CA GLY A 77 -0.32 27.55 5.68
C GLY A 77 -1.82 27.91 5.66
N SER A 78 -2.76 26.96 5.43
CA SER A 78 -4.17 27.37 5.17
C SER A 78 -5.27 26.31 5.35
N LEU A 79 -4.95 25.01 5.41
CA LEU A 79 -5.97 23.96 5.47
C LEU A 79 -6.13 23.44 6.91
N ARG A 80 -7.33 23.57 7.47
CA ARG A 80 -7.72 22.89 8.72
C ARG A 80 -7.70 21.38 8.50
N MET A 81 -6.58 20.72 8.81
CA MET A 81 -6.49 19.26 8.82
C MET A 81 -7.48 18.71 9.86
N THR A 82 -8.55 18.08 9.37
CA THR A 82 -9.43 17.30 10.25
C THR A 82 -8.70 16.03 10.68
N PRO A 83 -8.88 15.55 11.93
CA PRO A 83 -8.25 14.32 12.43
C PRO A 83 -8.52 13.10 11.54
N TRP A 84 -9.65 13.12 10.82
CA TRP A 84 -10.02 12.13 9.82
C TRP A 84 -9.03 12.08 8.66
N ASN A 85 -8.76 13.20 8.01
CA ASN A 85 -7.84 13.28 6.89
C ASN A 85 -6.44 12.80 7.26
N VAL A 86 -5.99 13.10 8.49
CA VAL A 86 -4.71 12.62 9.03
C VAL A 86 -4.70 11.10 9.19
N THR A 87 -5.82 10.49 9.59
CA THR A 87 -5.93 9.03 9.78
C THR A 87 -5.85 8.29 8.44
N PHE A 88 -6.57 8.77 7.41
CA PHE A 88 -6.51 8.17 6.07
C PHE A 88 -5.14 8.35 5.43
N LEU A 89 -4.53 9.53 5.60
CA LEU A 89 -3.20 9.79 5.07
C LEU A 89 -2.12 8.96 5.76
N ALA A 90 -2.13 8.91 7.10
CA ALA A 90 -1.18 8.09 7.85
C ALA A 90 -1.40 6.59 7.57
N GLY A 91 -2.66 6.15 7.52
CA GLY A 91 -3.03 4.78 7.17
C GLY A 91 -2.57 4.40 5.76
N SER A 92 -2.75 5.27 4.77
CA SER A 92 -2.28 5.00 3.42
C SER A 92 -0.76 4.93 3.34
N ILE A 93 -0.04 5.80 4.04
CA ILE A 93 1.43 5.76 4.09
C ILE A 93 1.91 4.44 4.71
N ILE A 94 1.29 3.99 5.81
CA ILE A 94 1.62 2.72 6.46
C ILE A 94 1.36 1.54 5.52
N CYS A 95 0.19 1.49 4.85
CA CYS A 95 -0.12 0.44 3.89
C CYS A 95 0.86 0.44 2.71
N LEU A 96 1.18 1.61 2.14
CA LEU A 96 2.15 1.71 1.04
C LEU A 96 3.56 1.32 1.47
N ALA A 97 3.98 1.67 2.70
CA ALA A 97 5.25 1.24 3.26
C ALA A 97 5.32 -0.29 3.46
N GLN A 98 4.22 -0.91 3.89
CA GLN A 98 4.14 -2.37 3.98
C GLN A 98 4.16 -3.04 2.60
N ALA A 99 3.46 -2.49 1.62
CA ALA A 99 3.52 -2.97 0.24
C ALA A 99 4.96 -2.98 -0.28
N ILE A 100 5.74 -1.92 0.02
CA ILE A 100 7.16 -1.82 -0.32
C ILE A 100 7.97 -2.92 0.38
N LEU A 101 7.79 -3.08 1.69
CA LEU A 101 8.54 -4.06 2.48
C LEU A 101 8.32 -5.49 1.94
N TYR A 102 7.06 -5.89 1.74
CA TYR A 102 6.74 -7.23 1.22
C TYR A 102 7.18 -7.41 -0.23
N GLY A 103 7.15 -6.36 -1.05
CA GLY A 103 7.66 -6.39 -2.42
C GLY A 103 9.17 -6.63 -2.47
N ILE A 104 9.94 -5.96 -1.60
CA ILE A 104 11.39 -6.19 -1.47
C ILE A 104 11.67 -7.61 -0.96
N TRP A 105 10.91 -8.09 0.03
CA TRP A 105 11.04 -9.45 0.56
C TRP A 105 10.69 -10.54 -0.45
N TRP A 106 9.74 -10.26 -1.35
CA TRP A 106 9.45 -11.13 -2.48
C TRP A 106 10.64 -11.16 -3.45
N LYS A 107 11.15 -9.99 -3.87
CA LYS A 107 12.33 -9.90 -4.76
C LYS A 107 13.55 -10.60 -4.17
N ALA A 108 13.79 -10.46 -2.87
CA ALA A 108 14.87 -11.16 -2.16
C ALA A 108 14.66 -12.68 -2.14
N GLY A 109 13.41 -13.15 -2.01
CA GLY A 109 13.05 -14.57 -2.11
C GLY A 109 13.33 -15.13 -3.51
N VAL A 110 12.94 -14.40 -4.56
CA VAL A 110 13.23 -14.75 -5.96
C VAL A 110 14.74 -14.80 -6.21
N ALA A 111 15.50 -13.81 -5.74
CA ALA A 111 16.95 -13.80 -5.87
C ALA A 111 17.58 -15.04 -5.19
N ASN A 112 17.08 -15.42 -4.01
CA ASN A 112 17.56 -16.63 -3.34
C ASN A 112 17.24 -17.92 -4.13
N LEU A 113 16.08 -18.00 -4.78
CA LEU A 113 15.76 -19.12 -5.67
C LEU A 113 16.66 -19.14 -6.92
N TRP A 114 16.96 -17.96 -7.47
CA TRP A 114 17.84 -17.79 -8.62
C TRP A 114 19.27 -18.28 -8.33
N PHE A 115 19.85 -17.89 -7.20
CA PHE A 115 21.21 -18.31 -6.81
C PHE A 115 21.33 -19.82 -6.53
N ASN A 116 20.24 -20.48 -6.15
CA ASN A 116 20.22 -21.91 -5.84
C ASN A 116 19.69 -22.77 -7.00
N GLU A 117 19.37 -22.17 -8.16
CA GLU A 117 18.75 -22.83 -9.32
C GLU A 117 17.43 -23.58 -9.01
N CYS A 118 16.77 -23.24 -7.90
CA CYS A 118 15.57 -23.92 -7.40
C CYS A 118 14.28 -23.31 -7.97
N TRP A 119 14.12 -23.32 -9.29
CA TRP A 119 12.99 -22.68 -9.98
C TRP A 119 11.63 -23.31 -9.69
N GLU A 120 11.60 -24.60 -9.35
CA GLU A 120 10.39 -25.32 -8.94
C GLU A 120 9.66 -24.67 -7.75
N LYS A 121 10.42 -24.02 -6.86
CA LYS A 121 9.88 -23.43 -5.62
C LYS A 121 9.36 -22.00 -5.80
N ILE A 122 9.28 -21.51 -7.03
CA ILE A 122 8.75 -20.18 -7.28
C ILE A 122 7.25 -20.07 -7.02
N ASP A 123 6.54 -21.19 -7.15
CA ASP A 123 5.11 -21.31 -6.85
C ASP A 123 4.83 -21.66 -5.39
N ALA A 124 5.87 -21.69 -4.54
CA ALA A 124 5.71 -22.04 -3.15
C ALA A 124 4.87 -20.98 -2.41
N ASP A 125 4.08 -21.46 -1.44
CA ASP A 125 3.16 -20.64 -0.65
C ASP A 125 3.85 -19.43 0.00
N PHE A 126 5.12 -19.55 0.40
CA PHE A 126 5.85 -18.45 1.03
C PHE A 126 6.11 -17.28 0.06
N LEU A 127 6.33 -17.58 -1.23
CA LEU A 127 6.62 -16.57 -2.25
C LEU A 127 5.31 -15.94 -2.71
N GLN A 128 4.29 -16.76 -2.98
CA GLN A 128 2.94 -16.28 -3.30
C GLN A 128 2.35 -15.42 -2.18
N TYR A 129 2.51 -15.81 -0.91
CA TYR A 129 2.03 -15.03 0.24
C TYR A 129 2.64 -13.63 0.26
N ARG A 130 3.96 -13.51 0.07
CA ARG A 130 4.66 -12.21 0.05
C ARG A 130 4.18 -11.33 -1.11
N TYR A 131 3.98 -11.92 -2.28
CA TYR A 131 3.45 -11.21 -3.44
C TYR A 131 2.01 -10.72 -3.20
N SER A 132 1.11 -11.63 -2.80
CA SER A 132 -0.29 -11.32 -2.54
C SER A 132 -0.44 -10.26 -1.46
N THR A 133 0.30 -10.41 -0.35
CA THR A 133 0.28 -9.45 0.76
C THR A 133 0.80 -8.07 0.32
N SER A 134 1.86 -8.01 -0.47
CA SER A 134 2.35 -6.74 -1.06
C SER A 134 1.26 -6.07 -1.91
N TYR A 135 0.59 -6.84 -2.77
CA TYR A 135 -0.47 -6.34 -3.64
C TYR A 135 -1.71 -5.88 -2.86
N GLU A 136 -2.16 -6.64 -1.85
CA GLU A 136 -3.27 -6.25 -0.97
C GLU A 136 -3.01 -4.92 -0.28
N PHE A 137 -1.83 -4.75 0.32
CA PHE A 137 -1.47 -3.50 0.99
C PHE A 137 -1.33 -2.33 0.02
N PHE A 138 -0.87 -2.59 -1.20
CA PHE A 138 -0.81 -1.59 -2.26
C PHE A 138 -2.22 -1.10 -2.64
N MET A 139 -3.15 -2.03 -2.88
CA MET A 139 -4.55 -1.70 -3.22
C MET A 139 -5.27 -0.99 -2.07
N LEU A 140 -5.05 -1.44 -0.82
CA LEU A 140 -5.55 -0.76 0.38
C LEU A 140 -5.00 0.67 0.49
N GLY A 141 -3.70 0.85 0.26
CA GLY A 141 -3.05 2.17 0.27
C GLY A 141 -3.66 3.12 -0.76
N ILE A 142 -3.85 2.66 -2.00
CA ILE A 142 -4.52 3.44 -3.06
C ILE A 142 -5.97 3.76 -2.69
N LEU A 143 -6.71 2.79 -2.17
CA LEU A 143 -8.11 2.98 -1.77
C LEU A 143 -8.25 4.03 -0.67
N LEU A 144 -7.37 4.01 0.34
CA LEU A 144 -7.36 5.01 1.42
C LEU A 144 -7.05 6.41 0.89
N ILE A 145 -6.11 6.54 -0.06
CA ILE A 145 -5.84 7.81 -0.75
C ILE A 145 -7.05 8.26 -1.58
N GLY A 146 -7.69 7.34 -2.30
CA GLY A 146 -8.90 7.63 -3.07
C GLY A 146 -10.02 8.19 -2.19
N VAL A 147 -10.26 7.56 -1.03
CA VAL A 147 -11.25 8.02 -0.03
C VAL A 147 -10.87 9.41 0.51
N LEU A 148 -9.58 9.65 0.77
CA LEU A 148 -9.08 10.95 1.22
C LEU A 148 -9.35 12.04 0.16
N VAL A 149 -9.00 11.78 -1.10
CA VAL A 149 -9.19 12.72 -2.22
C VAL A 149 -10.68 13.05 -2.42
N VAL A 150 -11.55 12.03 -2.43
CA VAL A 150 -13.00 12.22 -2.55
C VAL A 150 -13.54 13.03 -1.37
N SER A 151 -13.08 12.74 -0.15
CA SER A 151 -13.51 13.47 1.06
C SER A 151 -13.14 14.95 0.98
N ILE A 152 -11.92 15.27 0.52
CA ILE A 152 -11.48 16.65 0.33
C ILE A 152 -12.26 17.31 -0.81
N ALA A 153 -12.48 16.62 -1.93
CA ALA A 153 -13.24 17.15 -3.06
C ALA A 153 -14.67 17.51 -2.66
N LEU A 154 -15.36 16.65 -1.90
CA LEU A 154 -16.71 16.92 -1.40
C LEU A 154 -16.75 18.10 -0.42
N GLN A 155 -15.73 18.25 0.44
CA GLN A 155 -15.61 19.42 1.30
C GLN A 155 -15.46 20.71 0.48
N ARG A 156 -14.66 20.69 -0.59
CA ARG A 156 -14.46 21.84 -1.47
C ARG A 156 -15.69 22.19 -2.31
N VAL A 157 -16.43 21.20 -2.79
CA VAL A 157 -17.70 21.43 -3.52
C VAL A 157 -18.77 22.01 -2.60
N GLY A 158 -18.84 21.57 -1.34
CA GLY A 158 -19.75 22.15 -0.36
C GLY A 158 -19.39 23.57 0.09
N GLU A 159 -18.12 23.96 -0.03
CA GLU A 159 -17.62 25.33 0.22
C GLU A 159 -17.78 26.25 -1.01
N ALA A 160 -18.12 25.72 -2.19
CA ALA A 160 -18.38 26.54 -3.37
C ALA A 160 -19.64 27.40 -3.11
N PRO A 161 -19.54 28.72 -3.22
CA PRO A 161 -20.51 29.62 -2.66
C PRO A 161 -21.86 29.52 -3.37
N ALA A 162 -22.92 29.56 -2.57
CA ALA A 162 -24.26 29.97 -2.98
C ALA A 162 -24.29 31.46 -3.41
N THR A 163 -23.33 31.91 -4.22
CA THR A 163 -23.32 33.21 -4.89
C THR A 163 -23.75 32.99 -6.33
N GLY A 164 -25.05 32.74 -6.51
CA GLY A 164 -25.72 32.67 -7.80
C GLY A 164 -27.19 33.08 -7.75
N GLY A 165 -27.63 33.72 -6.66
CA GLY A 165 -29.00 34.18 -6.45
C GLY A 165 -29.04 35.67 -6.18
N GLY A 166 -28.48 36.47 -7.08
CA GLY A 166 -28.71 37.90 -7.14
C GLY A 166 -29.25 38.25 -8.52
N SER A 167 -30.56 38.49 -8.64
CA SER A 167 -31.14 39.22 -9.78
C SER A 167 -32.58 39.63 -9.50
N HIS A 168 -32.75 40.93 -9.24
CA HIS A 168 -33.88 41.79 -9.65
C HIS A 168 -35.33 41.37 -9.36
N ALA A 169 -35.93 42.00 -8.34
CA ALA A 169 -37.12 42.88 -8.46
C ALA A 169 -37.57 43.34 -7.06
#